data_AF-A0A1P8U5P3-F1
#
_entry.id   AF-A0A1P8U5P3-F1
#
_cell.length_a   1.000
_cell.length_b   1.000
_cell.length_c   1.000
_cell.angle_alpha   90.00
_cell.angle_beta   90.00
_cell.angle_gamma   90.00
#
_symmetry.space_group_name_H-M   'P 1'
#
loop_
_entity.id
_entity.type
_entity.pdbx_description
1 polymer ?
#
loop_
_entity_poly.entity_id
_entity_poly.type
_entity_poly.pdbx_seq_one_letter_code
_entity_poly.pdbx_strand_id
1 'polypeptide(L)'
;MEGPDPLDAIEAPSVLGPAARHTFETATDAVGCSYGIPYSDGGFYVIVLAVDAASASELVSALEASNEYEHTTRGDIAMFSKGVPEGIGTYLGYALDENVWAIVQGTMVSSTTSVNIAADAVTAVLG
;
A
#
# COMPACT_ATOMS: atom_id res chain seq x y z
N MET A 1 28.78 24.70 -0.66
CA MET A 1 28.20 23.74 -1.61
C MET A 1 27.19 22.96 -0.79
N GLU A 2 25.94 23.41 -0.79
CA GLU A 2 24.83 22.60 -0.26
C GLU A 2 24.75 21.35 -1.13
N GLY A 3 24.80 20.17 -0.51
CA GLY A 3 24.58 18.91 -1.19
C GLY A 3 23.14 18.85 -1.71
N PRO A 4 22.82 17.94 -2.63
CA PRO A 4 21.43 17.70 -3.00
C PRO A 4 20.63 17.43 -1.72
N ASP A 5 19.46 18.05 -1.59
CA ASP A 5 18.50 17.72 -0.55
C ASP A 5 18.37 16.20 -0.50
N PRO A 6 18.45 15.57 0.69
CA PRO A 6 18.17 14.14 0.79
C PRO A 6 16.79 13.96 0.20
N LEU A 7 16.69 13.17 -0.88
CA LEU A 7 15.42 12.80 -1.50
C LEU A 7 14.44 12.48 -0.38
N ASP A 8 13.31 13.17 -0.33
CA ASP A 8 12.25 12.93 0.67
C ASP A 8 12.00 11.42 0.75
N ALA A 9 12.54 10.78 1.78
CA ALA A 9 12.44 9.34 1.91
C ALA A 9 10.98 9.01 2.12
N ILE A 10 10.44 8.09 1.31
CA ILE A 10 9.07 7.62 1.49
C ILE A 10 9.04 6.83 2.79
N GLU A 11 8.39 7.38 3.81
CA GLU A 11 8.25 6.73 5.10
C GLU A 11 7.16 5.66 5.08
N ALA A 12 7.36 4.60 5.86
CA ALA A 12 6.38 3.55 6.03
C ALA A 12 5.12 4.10 6.73
N PRO A 13 3.91 3.78 6.23
CA PRO A 13 2.68 4.11 6.93
C PRO A 13 2.68 3.63 8.39
N SER A 14 2.31 4.52 9.31
CA SER A 14 2.23 4.17 10.75
C SER A 14 1.22 3.05 11.02
N VAL A 15 0.23 2.89 10.14
CA VAL A 15 -0.84 1.88 10.22
C VAL A 15 -0.44 0.49 9.71
N LEU A 16 0.76 0.32 9.14
CA LEU A 16 1.22 -1.01 8.71
C LEU A 16 1.33 -1.95 9.90
N GLY A 17 0.85 -3.19 9.74
CA GLY A 17 1.12 -4.27 10.67
C GLY A 17 2.59 -4.72 10.60
N PRO A 18 3.08 -5.55 11.55
CA PRO A 18 4.50 -5.91 11.64
C PRO A 18 5.08 -6.54 10.38
N ALA A 19 4.37 -7.49 9.74
CA ALA A 19 4.84 -8.13 8.51
C ALA A 19 4.93 -7.15 7.33
N ALA A 20 3.91 -6.30 7.18
CA ALA A 20 3.90 -5.25 6.16
C ALA A 20 5.03 -4.23 6.38
N ARG A 21 5.26 -3.81 7.63
CA ARG A 21 6.36 -2.91 7.97
C ARG A 21 7.72 -3.52 7.66
N HIS A 22 7.94 -4.77 8.03
CA HIS A 22 9.18 -5.46 7.71
C HIS A 22 9.41 -5.53 6.19
N THR A 23 8.39 -5.91 5.43
CA THR A 23 8.45 -5.98 3.96
C THR A 23 8.72 -4.60 3.32
N PHE A 24 8.19 -3.54 3.91
CA PHE A 24 8.44 -2.17 3.47
C PHE A 24 9.90 -1.78 3.67
N GLU A 25 10.45 -2.08 4.84
CA GLU A 25 11.84 -1.74 5.20
C GLU A 25 12.89 -2.53 4.40
N THR A 26 12.52 -3.71 3.88
CA THR A 26 13.39 -4.54 3.05
C THR A 26 13.18 -4.36 1.55
N ALA A 27 12.21 -3.54 1.14
CA ALA A 27 11.95 -3.25 -0.26
C ALA A 27 13.18 -2.64 -0.94
N THR A 28 13.41 -3.05 -2.18
CA THR A 28 14.58 -2.62 -2.97
C THR A 28 14.39 -1.27 -3.63
N ASP A 29 13.14 -0.87 -3.86
CA ASP A 29 12.76 0.42 -4.41
C ASP A 29 11.36 0.81 -3.93
N ALA A 30 11.09 2.11 -3.88
CA ALA A 30 9.79 2.66 -3.50
C ALA A 30 9.50 3.95 -4.25
N VAL A 31 8.29 4.06 -4.79
CA VAL A 31 7.76 5.27 -5.43
C VAL A 31 6.42 5.62 -4.79
N GLY A 32 6.24 6.89 -4.45
CA GLY A 32 5.10 7.36 -3.68
C GLY A 32 4.50 8.64 -4.26
N CYS A 33 3.19 8.74 -4.25
CA CYS A 33 2.47 9.96 -4.62
C CYS A 33 1.34 10.21 -3.61
N SER A 34 1.14 11.48 -3.26
CA SER A 34 0.01 11.93 -2.44
C SER A 34 -1.00 12.69 -3.29
N TYR A 35 -2.28 12.48 -2.99
CA TYR A 35 -3.42 13.05 -3.69
C TYR A 35 -4.35 13.72 -2.68
N GLY A 36 -4.53 15.03 -2.81
CA GLY A 36 -5.51 15.78 -2.03
C GLY A 36 -6.90 15.72 -2.67
N ILE A 37 -7.93 15.65 -1.84
CA ILE A 37 -9.32 15.75 -2.30
C ILE A 37 -9.69 17.24 -2.38
N PRO A 38 -10.09 17.77 -3.55
CA PRO A 38 -10.45 19.18 -3.68
C PRO A 38 -11.54 19.61 -2.68
N TYR A 39 -11.36 20.78 -2.09
CA TYR A 39 -12.28 21.37 -1.09
C TYR A 39 -12.45 20.53 0.19
N SER A 40 -11.45 19.71 0.53
CA SER A 40 -11.40 18.87 1.73
C SER A 40 -9.99 18.92 2.35
N ASP A 41 -9.89 18.60 3.63
CA ASP A 41 -8.65 18.28 4.34
C ASP A 41 -8.24 16.80 4.17
N GLY A 42 -9.05 16.02 3.45
CA GLY A 42 -8.81 14.63 3.14
C GLY A 42 -7.87 14.43 1.96
N GLY A 43 -7.23 13.28 1.96
CA GLY A 43 -6.34 12.85 0.90
C GLY A 43 -5.94 11.39 1.11
N PHE A 44 -5.26 10.85 0.11
CA PHE A 44 -4.68 9.53 0.18
C PHE A 44 -3.32 9.53 -0.49
N TYR A 45 -2.50 8.55 -0.17
CA TYR A 45 -1.27 8.30 -0.90
C TYR A 45 -1.28 6.90 -1.47
N VAL A 46 -0.52 6.75 -2.54
CA VAL A 46 -0.23 5.49 -3.22
C VAL A 46 1.27 5.30 -3.16
N ILE A 47 1.72 4.19 -2.59
CA ILE A 47 3.12 3.79 -2.58
C ILE A 47 3.23 2.46 -3.32
N VAL A 48 4.15 2.36 -4.27
CA VAL A 48 4.48 1.13 -4.96
C VAL A 48 5.90 0.75 -4.60
N LEU A 49 6.09 -0.51 -4.24
CA LEU A 49 7.35 -1.06 -3.79
C LEU A 49 7.79 -2.23 -4.67
N ALA A 50 9.09 -2.28 -4.96
CA ALA A 50 9.74 -3.46 -5.51
C ALA A 50 10.23 -4.35 -4.36
N VAL A 51 9.61 -5.50 -4.19
CA VAL A 51 9.87 -6.45 -3.10
C VAL A 51 10.40 -7.77 -3.67
N ASP A 52 11.21 -8.52 -2.92
CA ASP A 52 11.58 -9.86 -3.37
C ASP A 52 10.37 -10.82 -3.28
N ALA A 53 10.34 -11.82 -4.16
CA ALA A 53 9.20 -12.73 -4.25
C ALA A 53 8.97 -13.56 -2.97
N ALA A 54 10.01 -13.81 -2.17
CA ALA A 54 9.88 -14.53 -0.91
C ALA A 54 9.20 -13.64 0.15
N SER A 55 9.64 -12.39 0.33
CA SER A 55 8.99 -11.42 1.20
C SER A 55 7.54 -11.13 0.78
N ALA A 56 7.26 -11.03 -0.52
CA ALA A 56 5.90 -10.87 -1.02
C ALA A 56 5.00 -12.05 -0.63
N SER A 57 5.49 -13.28 -0.82
CA SER A 57 4.76 -14.51 -0.47
C SER A 57 4.54 -14.65 1.05
N GLU A 58 5.54 -14.29 1.85
CA GLU A 58 5.44 -14.26 3.32
C GLU A 58 4.42 -13.21 3.79
N LEU A 59 4.43 -12.03 3.17
CA LEU A 59 3.47 -10.97 3.46
C LEU A 59 2.03 -11.41 3.12
N VAL A 60 1.80 -11.97 1.94
CA VAL A 60 0.49 -12.52 1.56
C VAL A 60 0.03 -13.55 2.58
N SER A 61 0.89 -14.52 2.93
CA SER A 61 0.56 -15.57 3.91
C SER A 61 0.20 -14.99 5.28
N ALA A 62 0.93 -13.97 5.73
CA ALA A 62 0.66 -13.29 7.00
C ALA A 62 -0.66 -12.49 6.97
N LEU A 63 -1.00 -11.87 5.83
CA LEU A 63 -2.24 -11.14 5.65
C LEU A 63 -3.45 -12.08 5.58
N GLU A 64 -3.34 -13.21 4.88
CA GLU A 64 -4.40 -14.23 4.82
C GLU A 64 -4.68 -14.90 6.17
N ALA A 65 -3.65 -15.07 7.00
CA ALA A 65 -3.79 -15.59 8.35
C ALA A 65 -4.42 -14.58 9.33
N SER A 66 -4.46 -13.30 8.97
CA SER A 66 -5.02 -12.24 9.80
C SER A 66 -6.54 -12.12 9.62
N ASN A 67 -7.25 -11.92 10.72
CA ASN A 67 -8.68 -11.59 10.70
C ASN A 67 -8.96 -10.08 10.61
N GLU A 68 -7.92 -9.24 10.54
CA GLU A 68 -8.07 -7.79 10.41
C GLU A 68 -8.35 -7.32 8.99
N TYR A 69 -7.99 -8.14 8.00
CA TYR A 69 -8.06 -7.78 6.59
C TYR A 69 -9.16 -8.55 5.87
N GLU A 70 -9.92 -7.84 5.06
CA GLU A 70 -10.75 -8.43 4.02
C GLU A 70 -9.86 -8.81 2.85
N HIS A 71 -9.90 -10.07 2.45
CA HIS A 71 -9.14 -10.62 1.32
C HIS A 71 -10.05 -10.79 0.09
N THR A 72 -9.57 -10.33 -1.06
CA THR A 72 -10.17 -10.55 -2.38
C THR A 72 -9.06 -10.60 -3.43
N THR A 73 -9.39 -10.89 -4.69
CA THR A 73 -8.42 -10.99 -5.79
C THR A 73 -8.90 -10.29 -7.04
N ARG A 74 -7.96 -9.91 -7.91
CA ARG A 74 -8.23 -9.39 -9.26
C ARG A 74 -7.27 -10.01 -10.27
N GLY A 75 -7.70 -11.08 -10.93
CA GLY A 75 -6.77 -11.92 -11.68
C GLY A 75 -5.79 -12.57 -10.71
N ASP A 76 -4.50 -12.43 -10.98
CA ASP A 76 -3.41 -12.95 -10.13
C ASP A 76 -3.04 -12.00 -8.97
N ILE A 77 -3.60 -10.77 -8.96
CA ILE A 77 -3.33 -9.78 -7.92
C ILE A 77 -4.09 -10.14 -6.63
N ALA A 78 -3.35 -10.41 -5.56
CA ALA A 78 -3.89 -10.59 -4.22
C ALA A 78 -4.17 -9.22 -3.58
N MET A 79 -5.38 -9.01 -3.06
CA MET A 79 -5.83 -7.71 -2.55
C MET A 79 -6.34 -7.80 -1.12
N PHE A 80 -5.81 -6.93 -0.25
CA PHE A 80 -6.15 -6.92 1.18
C PHE A 80 -6.57 -5.53 1.61
N SER A 81 -7.71 -5.41 2.30
CA SER A 81 -8.17 -4.11 2.78
C SER A 81 -8.60 -4.16 4.23
N LYS A 82 -8.49 -3.01 4.91
CA LYS A 82 -9.13 -2.80 6.21
C LYS A 82 -9.51 -1.35 6.42
N GLY A 83 -10.50 -1.13 7.30
CA GLY A 83 -10.76 0.20 7.85
C GLY A 83 -9.68 0.58 8.86
N VAL A 84 -9.29 1.86 8.90
CA VAL A 84 -8.39 2.40 9.91
C VAL A 84 -9.24 3.11 10.97
N PRO A 85 -9.36 2.55 12.19
CA PRO A 85 -10.32 3.06 13.19
C PRO A 85 -10.05 4.50 13.63
N GLU A 86 -8.78 4.92 13.59
CA GLU A 86 -8.31 6.22 14.06
C GLU A 86 -8.60 7.36 13.07
N GLY A 87 -9.04 7.05 11.85
CA GLY A 87 -9.36 8.04 10.82
C GLY A 87 -10.76 7.84 10.25
N ILE A 88 -11.61 8.87 10.36
CA ILE A 88 -12.95 8.83 9.77
C ILE A 88 -12.83 8.69 8.26
N GLY A 89 -13.42 7.62 7.71
CA GLY A 89 -13.36 7.32 6.28
C GLY A 89 -11.95 6.96 5.79
N THR A 90 -11.03 6.61 6.70
CA THR A 90 -9.67 6.19 6.34
C THR A 90 -9.63 4.69 6.12
N TYR A 91 -9.09 4.29 4.98
CA TYR A 91 -8.92 2.90 4.61
C TYR A 91 -7.47 2.62 4.26
N LEU A 92 -7.10 1.36 4.41
CA LEU A 92 -5.83 0.80 3.97
C LEU A 92 -6.14 -0.28 2.92
N GLY A 93 -5.45 -0.24 1.80
CA GLY A 93 -5.53 -1.22 0.74
C GLY A 93 -4.14 -1.66 0.33
N TYR A 94 -3.98 -2.96 0.14
CA TYR A 94 -2.79 -3.58 -0.43
C TYR A 94 -3.16 -4.33 -1.70
N ALA A 95 -2.26 -4.30 -2.68
CA ALA A 95 -2.31 -5.18 -3.83
C ALA A 95 -0.91 -5.75 -4.07
N LEU A 96 -0.80 -7.06 -4.24
CA LEU A 96 0.45 -7.77 -4.43
C LEU A 96 0.36 -8.65 -5.66
N ASP A 97 1.38 -8.58 -6.51
CA ASP A 97 1.59 -9.50 -7.62
C ASP A 97 3.09 -9.63 -7.90
N GLU A 98 3.56 -10.86 -8.07
CA GLU A 98 4.97 -11.23 -8.22
C GLU A 98 5.91 -10.54 -7.20
N ASN A 99 6.61 -9.50 -7.65
CA ASN A 99 7.61 -8.71 -6.93
C ASN A 99 7.17 -7.24 -6.73
N VAL A 100 5.89 -6.93 -6.96
CA VAL A 100 5.32 -5.60 -6.85
C VAL A 100 4.28 -5.59 -5.74
N TRP A 101 4.42 -4.63 -4.83
CA TRP A 101 3.45 -4.38 -3.78
C TRP A 101 3.01 -2.93 -3.82
N ALA A 102 1.70 -2.69 -3.96
CA ALA A 102 1.12 -1.37 -3.82
C ALA A 102 0.39 -1.22 -2.47
N ILE A 103 0.55 -0.06 -1.87
CA ILE A 103 -0.12 0.39 -0.65
C ILE A 103 -0.92 1.65 -0.97
N VAL A 104 -2.18 1.65 -0.61
CA VAL A 104 -3.03 2.85 -0.66
C VAL A 104 -3.59 3.10 0.73
N GLN A 105 -3.38 4.30 1.25
CA GLN A 105 -3.93 4.70 2.54
C GLN A 105 -4.40 6.14 2.54
N GLY A 106 -5.54 6.37 3.18
CA GLY A 106 -6.08 7.71 3.37
C GLY A 106 -7.59 7.73 3.30
N THR A 107 -8.14 8.94 3.20
CA THR A 107 -9.57 9.19 3.14
C THR A 107 -10.12 8.69 1.81
N MET A 108 -11.07 7.74 1.88
CA MET A 108 -11.70 7.14 0.71
C MET A 108 -13.16 6.80 0.96
N VAL A 109 -13.89 6.49 -0.11
CA VAL A 109 -15.32 6.16 -0.05
C VAL A 109 -15.55 4.78 0.58
N SER A 110 -14.61 3.85 0.40
CA SER A 110 -14.69 2.48 0.94
C SER A 110 -13.35 1.75 0.93
N SER A 111 -13.27 0.64 1.66
CA SER A 111 -12.16 -0.33 1.59
C SER A 111 -12.00 -0.91 0.18
N THR A 112 -13.10 -1.15 -0.54
CA THR A 112 -13.06 -1.60 -1.94
C THR A 112 -12.37 -0.58 -2.86
N THR A 113 -12.51 0.72 -2.58
CA THR A 113 -11.83 1.75 -3.38
C THR A 113 -10.32 1.69 -3.16
N SER A 114 -9.86 1.45 -1.93
CA SER A 114 -8.43 1.39 -1.61
C SER A 114 -7.71 0.29 -2.36
N VAL A 115 -8.26 -0.93 -2.36
CA VAL A 115 -7.62 -2.07 -3.03
C VAL A 115 -7.70 -1.99 -4.55
N ASN A 116 -8.76 -1.41 -5.12
CA ASN A 116 -8.82 -1.25 -6.57
C ASN A 116 -7.76 -0.25 -7.07
N ILE A 117 -7.55 0.86 -6.37
CA ILE A 117 -6.46 1.80 -6.69
C ILE A 117 -5.11 1.11 -6.53
N ALA A 118 -4.92 0.32 -5.47
CA ALA A 118 -3.68 -0.43 -5.26
C ALA A 118 -3.42 -1.40 -6.43
N ALA A 119 -4.45 -2.15 -6.85
CA ALA A 119 -4.32 -3.09 -7.94
C ALA A 119 -4.08 -2.40 -9.29
N ASP A 120 -4.69 -1.24 -9.53
CA ASP A 120 -4.41 -0.41 -10.72
C ASP A 120 -2.95 0.04 -10.75
N ALA A 121 -2.38 0.41 -9.60
CA ALA A 121 -0.97 0.75 -9.49
C ALA A 121 -0.05 -0.44 -9.79
N VAL A 122 -0.38 -1.64 -9.29
CA VAL A 122 0.35 -2.89 -9.63
C VAL A 122 0.27 -3.18 -11.12
N THR A 123 -0.92 -3.15 -11.71
CA THR A 123 -1.11 -3.38 -13.15
C THR A 123 -0.33 -2.38 -14.00
N ALA A 124 -0.31 -1.10 -13.62
CA ALA A 124 0.44 -0.07 -14.34
C ALA A 124 1.97 -0.30 -14.33
N VAL A 125 2.49 -0.99 -13.32
CA VAL A 125 3.92 -1.33 -13.21
C VAL A 125 4.25 -2.58 -14.03
N LEU A 126 3.37 -3.57 -14.04
CA LEU A 126 3.61 -4.86 -14.70
C LEU A 126 3.37 -4.83 -16.22
N GLY A 127 2.50 -3.94 -16.73
CA GLY A 127 2.28 -3.73 -18.17
C GLY A 127 1.03 -4.39 -18.72
#